data_AF-A0A3Z5ULJ8-F1
#
_entry.id   AF-A0A3Z5ULJ8-F1
#
_cell.length_a   1.000
_cell.length_b   1.000
_cell.length_c   1.000
_cell.angle_alpha   90.00
_cell.angle_beta   90.00
_cell.angle_gamma   90.00
#
_symmetry.space_group_name_H-M   'P 1'
#
loop_
_entity.id
_entity.type
_entity.pdbx_description
1 polymer ?
#
loop_
_entity_poly.entity_id
_entity_poly.type
_entity_poly.pdbx_seq_one_letter_code
_entity_poly.pdbx_strand_id
1 'polypeptide(L)'
;MHIEFKPSSDFNNVKINRAPDGAMAETFSCNINWGENLDSRSYVKCFSARKIMAISNEITGYILAKEAGLPVPEKCALIALPQEIKDEFKSRSGEECFEYGFAMMMADGSTPNAIIKMHSPDEDFANSIFMDALNKWPQTARLIAFDEWVANEDRNLGNFIITPNNNIVVIDHSNLPCEMLWECDDLINEKAYTNKLVLIYELCKVKGRSYSIPDDAFINKEASHHALILTSSIAELEAWWDYLLDQPRKAKLKDFLNVRANKARTLPYNQQSGLRMTA
;
A
#
# COMPACT_ATOMS: atom_id res chain seq x y z
N MET A 1 0.08 4.55 -18.03
CA MET A 1 0.51 5.52 -17.03
C MET A 1 -0.60 5.61 -16.02
N HIS A 2 -0.34 5.06 -14.84
CA HIS A 2 -1.30 4.86 -13.75
C HIS A 2 -1.26 6.00 -12.75
N ILE A 3 -0.11 6.67 -12.63
CA ILE A 3 0.07 7.86 -11.79
C ILE A 3 0.16 9.10 -12.68
N GLU A 4 -0.67 10.10 -12.40
CA GLU A 4 -0.60 11.40 -13.06
C GLU A 4 0.34 12.35 -12.31
N PHE A 5 0.93 13.30 -13.03
CA PHE A 5 1.53 14.48 -12.41
C PHE A 5 0.49 15.61 -12.39
N LYS A 6 0.26 16.22 -11.23
CA LYS A 6 -0.74 17.29 -11.06
C LYS A 6 -0.15 18.58 -10.49
N PRO A 7 -0.53 19.76 -11.03
CA PRO A 7 -0.14 21.05 -10.48
C PRO A 7 -0.90 21.35 -9.18
N SER A 8 -0.38 22.29 -8.39
CA SER A 8 -1.05 22.75 -7.16
C SER A 8 -2.38 23.46 -7.43
N SER A 9 -2.63 23.91 -8.67
CA SER A 9 -3.91 24.50 -9.08
C SER A 9 -5.07 23.51 -9.10
N ASP A 10 -4.81 22.20 -9.03
CA ASP A 10 -5.86 21.18 -9.01
C ASP A 10 -6.47 20.98 -7.61
N PHE A 11 -5.98 21.67 -6.58
CA PHE A 11 -6.62 21.73 -5.27
C PHE A 11 -7.81 22.71 -5.29
N ASN A 12 -9.03 22.20 -5.17
CA ASN A 12 -10.25 23.04 -5.19
C ASN A 12 -10.61 23.61 -3.82
N ASN A 13 -10.29 22.88 -2.74
CA ASN A 13 -10.41 23.32 -1.35
C ASN A 13 -9.55 22.42 -0.45
N VAL A 14 -8.66 23.01 0.33
CA VAL A 14 -7.84 22.28 1.31
C VAL A 14 -8.54 22.29 2.66
N LYS A 15 -9.29 21.24 2.99
CA LYS A 15 -9.79 21.03 4.36
C LYS A 15 -8.72 20.29 5.16
N ILE A 16 -7.81 21.04 5.76
CA ILE A 16 -6.72 20.52 6.59
C ILE A 16 -7.29 19.83 7.84
N ASN A 17 -7.72 18.59 7.69
CA ASN A 17 -8.09 17.70 8.77
C ASN A 17 -7.16 16.49 8.69
N ARG A 18 -6.51 16.19 9.82
CA ARG A 18 -5.70 14.98 9.96
C ARG A 18 -6.58 13.76 9.73
N ALA A 19 -6.16 12.83 8.89
CA ALA A 19 -6.81 11.52 8.82
C ALA A 19 -6.71 10.84 10.21
N PRO A 20 -7.76 10.16 10.68
CA PRO A 20 -7.77 9.52 11.99
C PRO A 20 -6.75 8.38 12.13
N ASP A 21 -6.34 7.78 11.01
CA ASP A 21 -5.37 6.69 10.92
C ASP A 21 -4.17 7.11 10.04
N GLY A 22 -2.95 6.77 10.47
CA GLY A 22 -1.69 7.14 9.79
C GLY A 22 -0.67 7.77 10.75
N ALA A 23 0.24 6.95 11.27
CA ALA A 23 1.27 7.39 12.21
C ALA A 23 2.58 7.84 11.54
N MET A 24 2.83 7.39 10.30
CA MET A 24 4.14 7.52 9.63
C MET A 24 4.23 8.71 8.65
N ALA A 25 3.09 9.17 8.13
CA ALA A 25 2.97 10.30 7.21
C ALA A 25 1.82 11.22 7.63
N GLU A 26 2.00 12.53 7.45
CA GLU A 26 0.91 13.49 7.62
C GLU A 26 -0.03 13.38 6.42
N THR A 27 -1.23 12.85 6.67
CA THR A 27 -2.25 12.64 5.65
C THR A 27 -3.35 13.69 5.80
N PHE A 28 -3.57 14.46 4.74
CA PHE A 28 -4.56 15.52 4.69
C PHE A 28 -5.74 15.11 3.81
N SER A 29 -6.97 15.36 4.29
CA SER A 29 -8.14 15.29 3.42
C SER A 29 -8.25 16.56 2.57
N CYS A 30 -8.59 16.43 1.30
CA CYS A 30 -8.75 17.57 0.39
C CYS A 30 -9.70 17.24 -0.75
N ASN A 31 -10.03 18.24 -1.56
CA ASN A 31 -10.69 18.03 -2.85
C ASN A 31 -9.67 18.30 -3.97
N ILE A 32 -9.50 17.32 -4.85
CA ILE A 32 -8.63 17.42 -6.03
C ILE A 32 -9.50 17.30 -7.27
N ASN A 33 -9.23 18.16 -8.26
CA ASN A 33 -9.78 18.05 -9.59
C ASN A 33 -9.07 16.92 -10.36
N TRP A 34 -9.75 15.79 -10.53
CA TRP A 34 -9.22 14.66 -11.29
C TRP A 34 -9.62 14.68 -12.77
N GLY A 35 -10.03 15.84 -13.29
CA GLY A 35 -10.68 15.98 -14.59
C GLY A 35 -12.17 15.65 -14.54
N GLU A 36 -12.89 16.00 -15.60
CA GLU A 36 -14.30 15.60 -15.83
C GLU A 36 -15.35 16.17 -14.86
N ASN A 37 -15.10 17.34 -14.24
CA ASN A 37 -15.97 17.97 -13.23
C ASN A 37 -16.21 17.11 -11.97
N LEU A 38 -15.35 16.13 -11.71
CA LEU A 38 -15.39 15.32 -10.49
C LEU A 38 -14.63 16.04 -9.38
N ASP A 39 -15.36 16.86 -8.61
CA ASP A 39 -14.95 17.23 -7.26
C ASP A 39 -14.99 15.97 -6.37
N SER A 40 -13.87 15.27 -6.28
CA SER A 40 -13.77 14.07 -5.46
C SER A 40 -12.95 14.32 -4.21
N ARG A 41 -13.50 13.85 -3.08
CA ARG A 41 -12.76 13.80 -1.83
C ARG A 41 -11.53 12.93 -2.04
N SER A 42 -10.39 13.41 -1.58
CA SER A 42 -9.09 12.82 -1.80
C SER A 42 -8.28 12.87 -0.50
N TYR A 43 -7.27 12.03 -0.44
CA TYR A 43 -6.22 12.10 0.58
C TYR A 43 -4.89 12.43 -0.08
N VAL A 44 -4.10 13.27 0.57
CA VAL A 44 -2.73 13.56 0.16
C VAL A 44 -1.81 13.18 1.30
N LYS A 45 -0.88 12.27 1.01
CA LYS A 45 0.20 11.92 1.91
C LYS A 45 1.38 12.84 1.67
N CYS A 46 1.79 13.53 2.73
CA CYS A 46 2.93 14.42 2.73
C CYS A 46 4.08 13.79 3.53
N PHE A 47 5.29 13.97 3.01
CA PHE A 47 6.51 13.44 3.59
C PHE A 47 7.53 14.57 3.72
N SER A 48 8.43 14.47 4.70
CA SER A 48 9.55 15.40 4.78
C SER A 48 10.53 15.15 3.64
N ALA A 49 11.34 16.15 3.30
CA ALA A 49 12.35 16.02 2.25
C ALA A 49 13.34 14.85 2.48
N ARG A 50 13.50 14.40 3.73
CA ARG A 50 14.34 13.26 4.11
C ARG A 50 13.67 11.89 3.86
N LYS A 51 12.37 11.88 3.59
CA LYS A 51 11.53 10.69 3.43
C LYS A 51 10.94 10.57 2.02
N ILE A 52 11.58 11.18 1.01
CA ILE A 52 11.18 11.09 -0.40
C ILE A 52 11.00 9.64 -0.87
N MET A 53 11.79 8.70 -0.34
CA MET A 53 11.67 7.29 -0.70
C MET A 53 10.27 6.73 -0.45
N ALA A 54 9.57 7.21 0.58
CA ALA A 54 8.20 6.80 0.86
C ALA A 54 7.22 7.11 -0.29
N ILE A 55 7.46 8.18 -1.05
CA ILE A 55 6.68 8.50 -2.26
C ILE A 55 6.99 7.49 -3.37
N SER A 56 8.27 7.17 -3.58
CA SER A 56 8.66 6.12 -4.53
C SER A 56 8.03 4.77 -4.16
N ASN A 57 7.97 4.45 -2.87
CA ASN A 57 7.38 3.24 -2.33
C ASN A 57 5.86 3.20 -2.60
N GLU A 58 5.15 4.29 -2.32
CA GLU A 58 3.71 4.43 -2.61
C GLU A 58 3.40 4.25 -4.10
N ILE A 59 4.15 4.94 -4.97
CA ILE A 59 4.00 4.84 -6.42
C ILE A 59 4.27 3.41 -6.90
N THR A 60 5.36 2.80 -6.42
CA THR A 60 5.74 1.43 -6.79
C THR A 60 4.67 0.43 -6.37
N GLY A 61 4.22 0.51 -5.12
CA GLY A 61 3.18 -0.37 -4.59
C GLY A 61 1.85 -0.19 -5.30
N TYR A 62 1.44 1.05 -5.56
CA TYR A 62 0.21 1.35 -6.28
C TYR A 62 0.21 0.78 -7.70
N ILE A 63 1.26 1.04 -8.49
CA ILE A 63 1.36 0.58 -9.88
C ILE A 63 1.30 -0.95 -9.91
N LEU A 64 2.13 -1.61 -9.10
CA LEU A 64 2.19 -3.08 -9.09
C LEU A 64 0.90 -3.71 -8.55
N ALA A 65 0.26 -3.12 -7.54
CA ALA A 65 -1.03 -3.61 -7.03
C ALA A 65 -2.14 -3.45 -8.08
N LYS A 66 -2.19 -2.31 -8.77
CA LYS A 66 -3.16 -2.05 -9.84
C LYS A 66 -2.99 -3.04 -11.00
N GLU A 67 -1.76 -3.29 -11.42
CA GLU A 67 -1.44 -4.25 -12.49
C GLU A 67 -1.65 -5.71 -12.07
N ALA A 68 -1.48 -6.03 -10.78
CA ALA A 68 -1.91 -7.31 -10.24
C ALA A 68 -3.44 -7.48 -10.25
N GLY A 69 -4.21 -6.41 -10.47
CA GLY A 69 -5.66 -6.43 -10.39
C GLY A 69 -6.17 -6.47 -8.96
N LEU A 70 -5.40 -5.94 -8.01
CA LEU A 70 -5.88 -5.64 -6.66
C LEU A 70 -6.72 -4.36 -6.69
N PRO A 71 -7.86 -4.31 -5.97
CA PRO A 71 -8.61 -3.08 -5.80
C PRO A 71 -7.80 -2.05 -5.00
N VAL A 72 -7.40 -0.98 -5.66
CA VAL A 72 -6.70 0.19 -5.12
C VAL A 72 -7.55 1.44 -5.38
N PRO A 73 -7.23 2.62 -4.80
CA PRO A 73 -7.86 3.87 -5.19
C PRO A 73 -7.88 4.05 -6.72
N GLU A 74 -9.02 4.46 -7.27
CA GLU A 74 -9.23 4.49 -8.72
C GLU A 74 -8.21 5.39 -9.44
N LYS A 75 -7.93 6.56 -8.83
CA LYS A 75 -7.00 7.56 -9.32
C LYS A 75 -5.97 7.91 -8.25
N CYS A 76 -4.71 8.04 -8.68
CA CYS A 76 -3.60 8.51 -7.88
C CYS A 76 -2.73 9.49 -8.69
N ALA A 77 -2.07 10.41 -8.00
CA ALA A 77 -1.19 11.39 -8.61
C ALA A 77 -0.01 11.75 -7.70
N LEU A 78 1.11 12.14 -8.31
CA LEU A 78 2.09 12.99 -7.66
C LEU A 78 1.65 14.45 -7.86
N ILE A 79 1.32 15.15 -6.77
CA ILE A 79 0.74 16.49 -6.84
C ILE A 79 1.65 17.53 -6.18
N ALA A 80 1.86 18.67 -6.85
CA ALA A 80 2.60 19.78 -6.27
C ALA A 80 1.82 20.38 -5.09
N LEU A 81 2.48 20.54 -3.93
CA LEU A 81 1.82 20.97 -2.71
C LEU A 81 1.72 22.50 -2.61
N PRO A 82 0.52 23.07 -2.35
CA PRO A 82 0.38 24.48 -2.03
C PRO A 82 1.12 24.81 -0.72
N GLN A 83 1.52 26.08 -0.56
CA GLN A 83 2.29 26.54 0.59
C GLN A 83 1.56 26.25 1.92
N GLU A 84 0.24 26.38 1.94
CA GLU A 84 -0.62 26.11 3.10
C GLU A 84 -0.45 24.68 3.65
N ILE A 85 -0.38 23.66 2.78
CA ILE A 85 -0.16 22.26 3.21
C ILE A 85 1.26 22.08 3.75
N LYS A 86 2.26 22.72 3.13
CA LYS A 86 3.66 22.62 3.56
C LYS A 86 3.89 23.29 4.91
N ASP A 87 3.28 24.45 5.13
CA ASP A 87 3.35 25.19 6.40
C ASP A 87 2.69 24.39 7.52
N GLU A 88 1.53 23.80 7.24
CA GLU A 88 0.86 22.91 8.20
C GLU A 88 1.68 21.65 8.51
N PHE A 89 2.21 21.01 7.47
CA PHE A 89 3.11 19.86 7.64
C PHE A 89 4.28 20.21 8.56
N LYS A 90 4.93 21.36 8.32
CA LYS A 90 6.06 21.84 9.12
C LYS A 90 5.66 22.15 10.55
N SER A 91 4.50 22.78 10.75
CA SER A 91 3.93 23.04 12.08
C SER A 91 3.71 21.75 12.89
N ARG A 92 3.26 20.68 12.23
CA ARG A 92 2.96 19.38 12.88
C ARG A 92 4.19 18.51 13.10
N SER A 93 5.04 18.40 12.09
CA SER A 93 6.18 17.46 12.08
C SER A 93 7.47 18.07 12.62
N GLY A 94 7.60 19.40 12.59
CA GLY A 94 8.86 20.09 12.83
C GLY A 94 9.88 19.96 11.69
N GLU A 95 9.52 19.35 10.56
CA GLU A 95 10.40 19.14 9.40
C GLU A 95 9.92 19.91 8.16
N GLU A 96 10.84 20.19 7.24
CA GLU A 96 10.47 20.74 5.93
C GLU A 96 9.76 19.67 5.08
N CYS A 97 8.59 20.02 4.56
CA CYS A 97 7.82 19.18 3.65
C CYS A 97 8.52 19.10 2.29
N PHE A 98 8.48 17.93 1.66
CA PHE A 98 8.82 17.83 0.24
C PHE A 98 7.83 18.62 -0.61
N GLU A 99 8.23 19.06 -1.80
CA GLU A 99 7.39 19.93 -2.63
C GLU A 99 6.20 19.20 -3.28
N TYR A 100 6.24 17.87 -3.34
CA TYR A 100 5.17 17.02 -3.85
C TYR A 100 4.60 16.10 -2.76
N GLY A 101 3.33 15.73 -2.91
CA GLY A 101 2.68 14.68 -2.12
C GLY A 101 2.09 13.59 -3.00
N PHE A 102 1.80 12.44 -2.39
CA PHE A 102 1.09 11.34 -3.07
C PHE A 102 -0.41 11.48 -2.82
N ALA A 103 -1.14 11.85 -3.87
CA ALA A 103 -2.58 12.02 -3.86
C ALA A 103 -3.30 10.73 -4.27
N MET A 104 -4.41 10.44 -3.59
CA MET A 104 -5.29 9.33 -3.91
C MET A 104 -6.75 9.76 -3.77
N MET A 105 -7.57 9.35 -4.73
CA MET A 105 -9.01 9.53 -4.63
C MET A 105 -9.55 8.66 -3.48
N MET A 106 -10.43 9.23 -2.65
CA MET A 106 -11.02 8.52 -1.51
C MET A 106 -11.89 7.36 -2.00
N ALA A 107 -11.63 6.16 -1.49
CA ALA A 107 -12.57 5.05 -1.61
C ALA A 107 -13.67 5.18 -0.55
N ASP A 108 -14.92 4.88 -0.92
CA ASP A 108 -16.03 4.87 0.03
C ASP A 108 -15.95 3.65 0.95
N GLY A 109 -15.99 3.87 2.26
CA GLY A 109 -15.85 2.83 3.26
C GLY A 109 -15.10 3.26 4.51
N SER A 110 -14.79 2.27 5.35
CA SER A 110 -14.10 2.46 6.63
C SER A 110 -12.92 1.51 6.78
N THR A 111 -11.87 1.95 7.46
CA THR A 111 -10.79 1.06 7.88
C THR A 111 -11.27 0.12 8.99
N PRO A 112 -10.77 -1.11 9.08
CA PRO A 112 -10.97 -1.97 10.23
C PRO A 112 -10.63 -1.30 11.57
N ASN A 113 -9.56 -0.50 11.63
CA ASN A 113 -9.21 0.28 12.83
C ASN A 113 -10.32 1.27 13.24
N ALA A 114 -10.90 1.99 12.28
CA ALA A 114 -12.01 2.90 12.54
C ALA A 114 -13.26 2.15 13.03
N ILE A 115 -13.56 0.98 12.45
CA ILE A 115 -14.69 0.12 12.86
C ILE A 115 -14.48 -0.37 14.30
N ILE A 116 -13.29 -0.90 14.64
CA ILE A 116 -12.95 -1.33 16.00
C ILE A 116 -13.14 -0.19 17.00
N LYS A 117 -12.64 1.01 16.67
CA LYS A 117 -12.79 2.19 17.53
C LYS A 117 -14.26 2.58 17.74
N MET A 118 -15.11 2.49 16.71
CA MET A 118 -16.54 2.80 16.81
C MET A 118 -17.33 1.78 17.66
N HIS A 119 -16.88 0.53 17.68
CA HIS A 119 -17.58 -0.57 18.36
C HIS A 119 -16.96 -0.96 19.70
N SER A 120 -15.87 -0.32 20.12
CA SER A 120 -15.26 -0.54 21.44
C SER A 120 -16.29 -0.36 22.57
N PRO A 121 -16.40 -1.29 23.54
CA PRO A 121 -15.45 -2.39 23.80
C PRO A 121 -15.75 -3.73 23.11
N ASP A 122 -16.73 -3.81 22.20
CA ASP A 122 -17.08 -5.05 21.49
C ASP A 122 -16.11 -5.35 20.33
N GLU A 123 -14.85 -5.64 20.69
CA GLU A 123 -13.79 -5.96 19.74
C GLU A 123 -14.07 -7.25 18.96
N ASP A 124 -14.76 -8.23 19.55
CA ASP A 124 -15.11 -9.48 18.88
C ASP A 124 -16.07 -9.23 17.71
N PHE A 125 -17.10 -8.40 17.92
CA PHE A 125 -18.00 -7.98 16.84
C PHE A 125 -17.25 -7.21 15.74
N ALA A 126 -16.41 -6.24 16.11
CA ALA A 126 -15.65 -5.45 15.14
C ALA A 126 -14.68 -6.29 14.30
N ASN A 127 -13.94 -7.20 14.95
CA ASN A 127 -13.07 -8.16 14.28
C ASN A 127 -13.86 -9.09 13.36
N SER A 128 -15.08 -9.48 13.76
CA SER A 128 -15.95 -10.32 12.94
C SER A 128 -16.35 -9.67 11.61
N ILE A 129 -16.58 -8.34 11.60
CA ILE A 129 -16.91 -7.59 10.38
C ILE A 129 -15.75 -7.68 9.38
N PHE A 130 -14.54 -7.39 9.84
CA PHE A 130 -13.36 -7.42 8.97
C PHE A 130 -13.02 -8.84 8.51
N MET A 131 -12.97 -9.80 9.42
CA MET A 131 -12.63 -11.18 9.06
C MET A 131 -13.67 -11.82 8.14
N ASP A 132 -14.96 -11.49 8.28
CA ASP A 132 -16.00 -11.94 7.35
C ASP A 132 -15.82 -11.34 5.95
N ALA A 133 -15.48 -10.05 5.86
CA ALA A 133 -15.21 -9.40 4.59
C ALA A 133 -13.97 -10.02 3.93
N LEU A 134 -12.88 -10.15 4.67
CA LEU A 134 -11.62 -10.70 4.19
C LEU A 134 -11.75 -12.16 3.74
N ASN A 135 -12.46 -12.99 4.49
CA ASN A 135 -12.65 -14.41 4.17
C ASN A 135 -13.55 -14.64 2.95
N LYS A 136 -14.42 -13.68 2.61
CA LYS A 136 -15.26 -13.72 1.41
C LYS A 136 -14.61 -13.00 0.22
N TRP A 137 -13.52 -12.28 0.44
CA TRP A 137 -12.89 -11.48 -0.58
C TRP A 137 -12.11 -12.36 -1.56
N PRO A 138 -12.44 -12.36 -2.87
CA PRO A 138 -11.83 -13.27 -3.82
C PRO A 138 -10.35 -12.97 -4.09
N GLN A 139 -9.85 -11.80 -3.67
CA GLN A 139 -8.49 -11.34 -3.92
C GLN A 139 -7.50 -11.65 -2.79
N THR A 140 -7.92 -12.37 -1.74
CA THR A 140 -7.04 -12.66 -0.59
C THR A 140 -5.79 -13.42 -1.00
N ALA A 141 -5.89 -14.47 -1.83
CA ALA A 141 -4.73 -15.23 -2.29
C ALA A 141 -3.75 -14.35 -3.08
N ARG A 142 -4.29 -13.45 -3.90
CA ARG A 142 -3.53 -12.49 -4.68
C ARG A 142 -2.82 -11.47 -3.80
N LEU A 143 -3.50 -10.94 -2.78
CA LEU A 143 -2.88 -9.99 -1.87
C LEU A 143 -1.75 -10.63 -1.06
N ILE A 144 -1.93 -11.87 -0.59
CA ILE A 144 -0.86 -12.62 0.08
C ILE A 144 0.35 -12.78 -0.86
N ALA A 145 0.12 -13.22 -2.11
CA ALA A 145 1.17 -13.37 -3.10
C ALA A 145 1.87 -12.02 -3.39
N PHE A 146 1.11 -10.95 -3.57
CA PHE A 146 1.59 -9.61 -3.86
C PHE A 146 2.45 -9.07 -2.71
N ASP A 147 1.92 -9.02 -1.49
CA ASP A 147 2.63 -8.47 -0.32
C ASP A 147 3.91 -9.29 -0.05
N GLU A 148 3.88 -10.60 -0.29
CA GLU A 148 5.08 -11.44 -0.24
C GLU A 148 6.07 -11.10 -1.38
N TRP A 149 5.62 -10.79 -2.59
CA TRP A 149 6.51 -10.39 -3.69
C TRP A 149 7.21 -9.06 -3.42
N VAL A 150 6.47 -8.03 -3.05
CA VAL A 150 7.00 -6.69 -2.82
C VAL A 150 7.59 -6.50 -1.41
N ALA A 151 7.61 -7.55 -0.60
CA ALA A 151 8.08 -7.54 0.78
C ALA A 151 7.36 -6.51 1.66
N ASN A 152 6.03 -6.51 1.61
CA ASN A 152 5.18 -5.67 2.45
C ASN A 152 5.03 -6.21 3.86
N GLU A 153 5.93 -5.81 4.76
CA GLU A 153 5.86 -6.20 6.17
C GLU A 153 4.92 -5.29 7.00
N ASP A 154 4.25 -4.32 6.38
CA ASP A 154 3.38 -3.38 7.09
C ASP A 154 1.88 -3.51 6.75
N ARG A 155 1.44 -4.55 6.00
CA ARG A 155 0.00 -4.76 5.68
C ARG A 155 -0.85 -4.96 6.94
N ASN A 156 -1.22 -3.87 7.60
CA ASN A 156 -1.95 -3.85 8.86
C ASN A 156 -3.42 -3.45 8.65
N LEU A 157 -4.22 -3.52 9.72
CA LEU A 157 -5.65 -3.24 9.70
C LEU A 157 -6.01 -1.83 9.21
N GLY A 158 -5.10 -0.86 9.31
CA GLY A 158 -5.29 0.49 8.77
C GLY A 158 -5.09 0.60 7.25
N ASN A 159 -4.59 -0.45 6.60
CA ASN A 159 -4.29 -0.45 5.15
C ASN A 159 -5.38 -1.08 4.29
N PHE A 160 -6.55 -1.32 4.89
CA PHE A 160 -7.74 -1.83 4.22
C PHE A 160 -8.85 -0.80 4.35
N ILE A 161 -9.64 -0.64 3.30
CA ILE A 161 -10.94 0.06 3.35
C ILE A 161 -11.99 -0.98 3.01
N ILE A 162 -12.89 -1.26 3.96
CA ILE A 162 -14.07 -2.09 3.73
C ILE A 162 -15.16 -1.20 3.13
N THR A 163 -15.54 -1.47 1.90
CA THR A 163 -16.58 -0.70 1.20
C THR A 163 -17.98 -1.15 1.63
N PRO A 164 -19.05 -0.36 1.38
CA PRO A 164 -20.42 -0.73 1.74
C PRO A 164 -20.91 -2.08 1.18
N ASN A 165 -20.30 -2.55 0.09
CA ASN A 165 -20.63 -3.84 -0.53
C ASN A 165 -19.79 -5.01 0.01
N ASN A 166 -19.12 -4.85 1.15
CA ASN A 166 -18.17 -5.80 1.73
C ASN A 166 -17.02 -6.19 0.79
N ASN A 167 -16.66 -5.29 -0.13
CA ASN A 167 -15.43 -5.41 -0.89
C ASN A 167 -14.29 -4.72 -0.13
N ILE A 168 -13.06 -5.00 -0.50
CA ILE A 168 -11.87 -4.45 0.14
C ILE A 168 -11.08 -3.66 -0.90
N VAL A 169 -10.69 -2.44 -0.54
CA VAL A 169 -9.67 -1.64 -1.24
C VAL A 169 -8.40 -1.65 -0.39
N VAL A 170 -7.27 -1.95 -1.00
CA VAL A 170 -5.95 -1.87 -0.33
C VAL A 170 -5.34 -0.50 -0.58
N ILE A 171 -4.75 0.05 0.48
CA ILE A 171 -4.09 1.35 0.47
C ILE A 171 -2.75 1.24 1.18
N ASP A 172 -1.99 2.33 1.19
CA ASP A 172 -0.75 2.51 1.94
C ASP A 172 0.34 1.49 1.62
N HIS A 173 1.23 1.91 0.75
CA HIS A 173 2.39 1.12 0.32
C HIS A 173 3.71 1.82 0.69
N SER A 174 3.66 2.80 1.60
CA SER A 174 4.82 3.64 1.92
C SER A 174 6.00 2.88 2.56
N ASN A 175 5.75 1.70 3.15
CA ASN A 175 6.76 0.84 3.77
C ASN A 175 7.28 -0.28 2.84
N LEU A 176 7.03 -0.19 1.53
CA LEU A 176 7.57 -1.12 0.55
C LEU A 176 8.94 -0.69 0.02
N PRO A 177 9.82 -1.63 -0.33
CA PRO A 177 9.98 -2.94 0.28
C PRO A 177 10.46 -2.82 1.74
N CYS A 178 10.10 -3.82 2.56
CA CYS A 178 10.49 -4.09 3.95
C CYS A 178 10.24 -2.98 4.99
N GLU A 179 10.64 -1.75 4.73
CA GLU A 179 10.35 -0.59 5.57
C GLU A 179 10.32 0.71 4.74
N MET A 180 9.97 1.83 5.37
CA MET A 180 9.87 3.11 4.66
C MET A 180 11.21 3.61 4.13
N LEU A 181 12.27 3.47 4.94
CA LEU A 181 13.59 4.06 4.68
C LEU A 181 14.67 2.99 4.49
N TRP A 182 14.42 2.06 3.56
CA TRP A 182 15.36 0.99 3.23
C TRP A 182 16.64 1.52 2.56
N GLU A 183 17.73 0.83 2.82
CA GLU A 183 19.00 0.93 2.11
C GLU A 183 19.19 -0.28 1.18
N CYS A 184 20.16 -0.20 0.27
CA CYS A 184 20.41 -1.26 -0.70
C CYS A 184 20.66 -2.64 -0.05
N ASP A 185 21.31 -2.67 1.11
CA ASP A 185 21.66 -3.91 1.82
C ASP A 185 20.44 -4.56 2.51
N ASP A 186 19.35 -3.82 2.72
CA ASP A 186 18.12 -4.34 3.33
C ASP A 186 17.30 -5.20 2.32
N LEU A 187 17.55 -5.00 1.02
CA LEU A 187 16.84 -5.64 -0.07
C LEU A 187 17.47 -7.01 -0.39
N ILE A 188 17.13 -8.00 0.42
CA ILE A 188 17.63 -9.37 0.35
C ILE A 188 16.67 -10.24 -0.48
N ASN A 189 17.07 -10.59 -1.69
CA ASN A 189 16.22 -11.27 -2.68
C ASN A 189 15.63 -12.59 -2.17
N GLU A 190 16.43 -13.40 -1.47
CA GLU A 190 16.08 -14.76 -1.03
C GLU A 190 15.31 -14.80 0.30
N LYS A 191 15.22 -13.69 1.04
CA LYS A 191 14.56 -13.64 2.35
C LYS A 191 13.04 -13.82 2.18
N ALA A 192 12.40 -14.68 2.98
CA ALA A 192 10.97 -14.57 3.19
C ALA A 192 10.73 -13.44 4.22
N TYR A 193 9.98 -12.43 3.78
CA TYR A 193 9.58 -11.33 4.63
C TYR A 193 8.25 -11.68 5.30
N THR A 194 7.97 -11.09 6.45
CA THR A 194 6.76 -11.37 7.21
C THR A 194 5.55 -10.87 6.44
N ASN A 195 4.63 -11.78 6.11
CA ASN A 195 3.35 -11.45 5.54
C ASN A 195 2.34 -11.14 6.65
N LYS A 196 2.08 -9.86 6.91
CA LYS A 196 1.16 -9.43 7.97
C LYS A 196 -0.27 -9.93 7.77
N LEU A 197 -0.71 -10.15 6.53
CA LEU A 197 -2.05 -10.68 6.26
C LEU A 197 -2.20 -12.13 6.75
N VAL A 198 -1.16 -12.94 6.62
CA VAL A 198 -1.14 -14.29 7.20
C VAL A 198 -1.21 -14.21 8.73
N LEU A 199 -0.44 -13.31 9.35
CA LEU A 199 -0.50 -13.10 10.80
C LEU A 199 -1.89 -12.61 11.26
N ILE A 200 -2.59 -11.81 10.46
CA ILE A 200 -3.97 -11.41 10.74
C ILE A 200 -4.89 -12.65 10.84
N TYR A 201 -4.81 -13.60 9.91
CA TYR A 201 -5.59 -14.85 9.99
C TYR A 201 -5.21 -15.71 11.23
N GLU A 202 -3.94 -15.70 11.60
CA GLU A 202 -3.44 -16.45 12.75
C GLU A 202 -3.86 -15.83 14.08
N LEU A 203 -3.82 -14.50 14.20
CA LEU A 203 -3.96 -13.79 15.47
C LEU A 203 -5.35 -13.19 15.70
N CYS A 204 -6.06 -12.79 14.63
CA CYS A 204 -7.40 -12.22 14.74
C CYS A 204 -8.43 -13.35 14.93
N LYS A 205 -8.70 -13.69 16.20
CA LYS A 205 -9.67 -14.71 16.57
C LYS A 205 -11.03 -14.08 16.88
N VAL A 206 -12.09 -14.68 16.34
CA VAL A 206 -13.48 -14.28 16.57
C VAL A 206 -14.23 -15.46 17.19
N LYS A 207 -14.94 -15.21 18.29
CA LYS A 207 -15.60 -16.26 19.06
C LYS A 207 -16.63 -17.02 18.22
N GLY A 208 -16.51 -18.35 18.21
CA GLY A 208 -17.43 -19.22 17.49
C GLY A 208 -17.30 -19.20 15.96
N ARG A 209 -16.24 -18.57 15.41
CA ARG A 209 -15.94 -18.54 13.98
C ARG A 209 -14.55 -19.07 13.71
N SER A 210 -14.36 -19.67 12.53
CA SER A 210 -13.07 -20.14 12.06
C SER A 210 -12.83 -19.56 10.67
N TYR A 211 -11.65 -18.99 10.47
CA TYR A 211 -11.20 -18.43 9.21
C TYR A 211 -9.91 -19.14 8.81
N SER A 212 -9.80 -19.49 7.54
CA SER A 212 -8.62 -20.15 6.98
C SER A 212 -8.02 -19.28 5.91
N ILE A 213 -6.69 -19.22 5.87
CA ILE A 213 -6.00 -18.65 4.71
C ILE A 213 -6.34 -19.45 3.44
N PRO A 214 -6.25 -18.84 2.25
CA PRO A 214 -6.33 -19.58 0.99
C PRO A 214 -5.24 -20.66 0.91
N ASP A 215 -5.54 -21.76 0.21
CA ASP A 215 -4.54 -22.82 -0.03
C ASP A 215 -3.35 -22.28 -0.83
N ASP A 216 -2.15 -22.80 -0.54
CA ASP A 216 -0.90 -22.43 -1.23
C ASP A 216 -1.01 -22.58 -2.75
N ALA A 217 -1.81 -23.51 -3.26
CA ALA A 217 -2.01 -23.69 -4.70
C ALA A 217 -2.62 -22.44 -5.36
N PHE A 218 -3.58 -21.78 -4.69
CA PHE A 218 -4.17 -20.53 -5.19
C PHE A 218 -3.17 -19.37 -5.08
N ILE A 219 -2.44 -19.28 -3.97
CA ILE A 219 -1.44 -18.22 -3.76
C ILE A 219 -0.31 -18.35 -4.79
N ASN A 220 0.20 -19.56 -5.02
CA ASN A 220 1.23 -19.84 -6.02
C ASN A 220 0.75 -19.57 -7.45
N LYS A 221 -0.52 -19.85 -7.75
CA LYS A 221 -1.12 -19.48 -9.04
C LYS A 221 -1.09 -17.98 -9.25
N GLU A 222 -1.49 -17.18 -8.25
CA GLU A 222 -1.42 -15.72 -8.34
C GLU A 222 0.03 -15.24 -8.47
N ALA A 223 0.96 -15.82 -7.71
CA ALA A 223 2.38 -15.48 -7.78
C ALA A 223 3.04 -15.74 -9.14
N SER A 224 2.53 -16.71 -9.90
CA SER A 224 3.05 -17.03 -11.24
C SER A 224 2.88 -15.89 -12.27
N HIS A 225 2.02 -14.90 -11.99
CA HIS A 225 1.81 -13.76 -12.87
C HIS A 225 2.75 -12.58 -12.61
N HIS A 226 3.51 -12.58 -11.51
CA HIS A 226 4.32 -11.41 -11.10
C HIS A 226 5.36 -10.99 -12.13
N ALA A 227 6.01 -11.94 -12.81
CA ALA A 227 7.00 -11.62 -13.85
C ALA A 227 6.37 -10.86 -15.03
N LEU A 228 5.14 -11.24 -15.42
CA LEU A 228 4.40 -10.56 -16.47
C LEU A 228 3.98 -9.15 -16.03
N ILE A 229 3.46 -9.03 -14.79
CA ILE A 229 3.07 -7.75 -14.17
C ILE A 229 4.25 -6.78 -14.10
N LEU A 230 5.42 -7.26 -13.66
CA LEU A 230 6.61 -6.42 -13.62
C LEU A 230 7.01 -5.97 -15.02
N THR A 231 6.97 -6.87 -15.99
CA THR A 231 7.33 -6.57 -17.39
C THR A 231 6.41 -5.51 -17.99
N SER A 232 5.10 -5.55 -17.73
CA SER A 232 4.16 -4.52 -18.22
C SER A 232 4.34 -3.18 -17.52
N SER A 233 4.76 -3.18 -16.25
CA SER A 233 4.86 -2.00 -15.40
C SER A 233 6.22 -1.30 -15.45
N ILE A 234 7.29 -2.00 -15.85
CA ILE A 234 8.67 -1.56 -15.59
C ILE A 234 9.01 -0.22 -16.22
N ALA A 235 8.50 0.06 -17.41
CA ALA A 235 8.79 1.31 -18.12
C ALA A 235 8.27 2.53 -17.33
N GLU A 236 7.07 2.43 -16.74
CA GLU A 236 6.51 3.50 -15.92
C GLU A 236 7.22 3.60 -14.57
N LEU A 237 7.49 2.45 -13.94
CA LEU A 237 8.22 2.40 -12.67
C LEU A 237 9.60 3.05 -12.80
N GLU A 238 10.36 2.72 -13.85
CA GLU A 238 11.69 3.29 -14.06
C GLU A 238 11.66 4.80 -14.28
N ALA A 239 10.63 5.32 -14.97
CA ALA A 239 10.45 6.76 -15.14
C ALA A 239 10.25 7.48 -13.79
N TRP A 240 9.47 6.89 -12.87
CA TRP A 240 9.31 7.44 -11.52
C TRP A 240 10.56 7.26 -10.66
N TRP A 241 11.24 6.11 -10.74
CA TRP A 241 12.46 5.88 -10.00
C TRP A 241 13.60 6.79 -10.44
N ASP A 242 13.71 7.10 -11.73
CA ASP A 242 14.70 8.08 -12.21
C ASP A 242 14.46 9.49 -11.64
N TYR A 243 13.21 9.81 -11.29
CA TYR A 243 12.86 11.08 -10.66
C TYR A 243 13.07 11.08 -9.14
N LEU A 244 12.83 9.94 -8.46
CA LEU A 244 12.72 9.87 -7.00
C LEU A 244 13.90 9.19 -6.29
N LEU A 245 14.68 8.38 -6.99
CA LEU A 245 15.75 7.56 -6.41
C LEU A 245 17.10 7.87 -7.05
N ASP A 246 18.17 7.62 -6.29
CA ASP A 246 19.51 7.53 -6.86
C ASP A 246 19.69 6.24 -7.67
N GLN A 247 20.73 6.21 -8.50
CA GLN A 247 21.00 5.08 -9.39
C GLN A 247 21.27 3.74 -8.66
N PRO A 248 22.07 3.70 -7.56
CA PRO A 248 22.22 2.48 -6.76
C PRO A 248 20.90 1.91 -6.24
N ARG A 249 20.04 2.76 -5.64
CA ARG A 249 18.74 2.35 -5.09
C ARG A 249 17.79 1.88 -6.17
N LYS A 250 17.70 2.62 -7.29
CA LYS A 250 16.91 2.19 -8.47
C LYS A 250 17.35 0.81 -8.96
N ALA A 251 18.65 0.60 -9.17
CA ALA A 251 19.17 -0.67 -9.67
C ALA A 251 18.87 -1.81 -8.70
N LYS A 252 19.05 -1.58 -7.39
CA LYS A 252 18.80 -2.59 -6.36
C LYS A 252 17.33 -2.93 -6.21
N LEU A 253 16.42 -1.95 -6.23
CA LEU A 253 14.97 -2.17 -6.18
C LEU A 253 14.49 -2.94 -7.42
N LYS A 254 14.99 -2.59 -8.60
CA LYS A 254 14.66 -3.30 -9.86
C LYS A 254 15.09 -4.77 -9.80
N ASP A 255 16.32 -5.04 -9.38
CA ASP A 255 16.82 -6.42 -9.20
C ASP A 255 15.97 -7.17 -8.17
N PHE A 256 15.69 -6.56 -7.02
CA PHE A 256 14.90 -7.15 -5.95
C PHE A 256 13.51 -7.59 -6.41
N LEU A 257 12.78 -6.67 -7.08
CA LEU A 257 11.46 -6.97 -7.62
C LEU A 257 11.54 -8.05 -8.72
N ASN A 258 12.52 -7.97 -9.61
CA ASN A 258 12.69 -8.92 -10.70
C ASN A 258 13.00 -10.34 -10.21
N VAL A 259 13.95 -10.49 -9.29
CA VAL A 259 14.30 -11.80 -8.75
C VAL A 259 13.10 -12.42 -8.03
N ARG A 260 12.39 -11.63 -7.21
CA ARG A 260 11.22 -12.12 -6.46
C ARG A 260 9.99 -12.36 -7.33
N ALA A 261 9.89 -11.72 -8.50
CA ALA A 261 8.83 -12.00 -9.47
C ALA A 261 9.00 -13.38 -10.14
N ASN A 262 10.24 -13.89 -10.20
CA ASN A 262 10.59 -15.12 -10.91
C ASN A 262 10.92 -16.31 -9.98
N LYS A 263 11.19 -16.08 -8.69
CA LYS A 263 11.50 -17.13 -7.71
C LYS A 263 10.28 -17.54 -6.89
N ALA A 264 10.00 -18.84 -6.84
CA ALA A 264 8.98 -19.43 -5.99
C ALA A 264 9.45 -19.54 -4.53
N ARG A 265 8.50 -19.66 -3.60
CA ARG A 265 8.79 -20.04 -2.22
C ARG A 265 9.13 -21.53 -2.14
N THR A 266 10.00 -21.90 -1.21
CA THR A 266 10.31 -23.31 -0.92
C THR A 266 9.46 -23.89 0.20
N LEU A 267 8.76 -23.05 0.98
CA LEU A 267 7.88 -23.43 2.07
C LEU A 267 6.49 -22.80 1.91
N PRO A 268 5.46 -23.41 2.53
CA PRO A 268 4.12 -22.85 2.60
C PRO A 268 4.06 -21.38 3.03
N TYR A 269 3.01 -20.66 2.62
CA TYR A 269 2.87 -19.24 2.96
C TYR A 269 2.54 -19.02 4.45
N ASN A 270 1.94 -20.00 5.13
CA ASN A 270 1.79 -19.97 6.58
C ASN A 270 3.11 -20.14 7.35
N GLN A 271 4.19 -20.54 6.68
CA GLN A 271 5.51 -20.61 7.29
C GLN A 271 6.30 -19.33 6.99
N GLN A 272 6.15 -18.33 7.85
CA GLN A 272 6.79 -17.02 7.69
C GLN A 272 8.33 -17.06 7.56
N SER A 273 8.99 -18.13 8.04
CA SER A 273 10.45 -18.30 8.06
C SER A 273 11.07 -18.97 6.83
N GLY A 274 10.37 -19.01 5.69
CA GLY A 274 10.87 -19.64 4.46
C GLY A 274 12.04 -18.94 3.78
N LEU A 275 12.57 -19.57 2.72
CA LEU A 275 13.50 -18.94 1.77
C LEU A 275 12.90 -18.98 0.36
N ARG A 276 13.30 -18.04 -0.48
CA ARG A 276 13.05 -18.07 -1.93
C ARG A 276 14.30 -18.56 -2.63
N MET A 277 14.35 -19.85 -2.93
CA MET A 277 15.46 -20.43 -3.71
C MET A 277 15.09 -20.49 -5.20
N THR A 278 16.11 -20.50 -6.06
CA THR A 278 15.91 -20.87 -7.47
C THR A 278 15.30 -22.27 -7.52
N ALA A 279 14.23 -22.42 -8.32
CA ALA A 279 13.65 -23.73 -8.62
C ALA A 279 14.68 -24.68 -9.23
#